data_AF-A0A0R2V7N1-F1
#
_entry.id   AF-A0A0R2V7N1-F1
#
_cell.length_a   1.000
_cell.length_b   1.000
_cell.length_c   1.000
_cell.angle_alpha   90.00
_cell.angle_beta   90.00
_cell.angle_gamma   90.00
#
_symmetry.space_group_name_H-M   'P 1'
#
loop_
_entity.id
_entity.type
_entity.pdbx_description
1 polymer ?
#
loop_
_entity_poly.entity_id
_entity_poly.type
_entity_poly.pdbx_seq_one_letter_code
_entity_poly.pdbx_strand_id
1 'polypeptide(L)'
;MKKFNDLIGRSDLLDMKQGIEHWKIQGLNFSKIFHQPDMGAEVSRYNVEQQYHGLDKALDLEIIKKAKLSIEKKEPTAFDIAITNTNRTVGTMLSHEIAKRYGNDGLPDNTIRVNIEGTAGQSFGAFLAKGITLNLHGEGNDYVGKGLCGGHIIIRPPQHFKGIEEKNIIVGNTVMYGATSGESYLRGIAGERFCVRNSGASAVVEGVGNHGCEYMTGGTVVVLGQTGQNFAAGMSGGVAYIYDPEGTFTQSCNLSMVTLEKVVKESVQVKGPKHLNLTDETILNKLIANHHQFTNSTIAGDILNKWEASIEKFVKVMPNEYRRALDELHAQTIKEVA
;
A
#
# COMPACT_ATOMS: atom_id res chain seq x y z
N MET A 1 31.04 -37.89 14.51
CA MET A 1 30.34 -36.62 14.26
C MET A 1 31.08 -35.54 15.03
N LYS A 2 31.56 -34.52 14.34
CA LYS A 2 32.44 -33.47 14.90
C LYS A 2 31.91 -32.06 14.64
N LYS A 3 30.97 -31.89 13.71
CA LYS A 3 30.37 -30.61 13.36
C LYS A 3 28.84 -30.72 13.37
N PHE A 4 28.16 -29.60 13.54
CA PHE A 4 26.69 -29.55 13.54
C PHE A 4 26.08 -30.10 12.25
N ASN A 5 26.71 -29.85 11.09
CA ASN A 5 26.25 -30.36 9.80
C ASN A 5 26.17 -31.90 9.74
N ASP A 6 26.98 -32.61 10.52
CA ASP A 6 26.95 -34.08 10.58
C ASP A 6 25.65 -34.62 11.22
N LEU A 7 24.89 -33.75 11.91
CA LEU A 7 23.66 -34.07 12.63
C LEU A 7 22.38 -33.71 11.85
N ILE A 8 22.48 -32.86 10.83
CA ILE A 8 21.32 -32.37 10.09
C ILE A 8 20.68 -33.54 9.31
N GLY A 9 19.37 -33.72 9.48
CA GLY A 9 18.61 -34.80 8.83
C GLY A 9 18.89 -36.22 9.36
N ARG A 10 19.64 -36.36 10.47
CA ARG A 10 19.99 -37.66 11.08
C ARG A 10 19.02 -38.09 12.18
N SER A 11 17.74 -38.30 11.81
CA SER A 11 16.72 -38.85 12.72
C SER A 11 17.10 -40.22 13.31
N ASP A 12 17.98 -40.98 12.65
CA ASP A 12 18.54 -42.24 13.14
C ASP A 12 19.40 -42.11 14.41
N LEU A 13 19.82 -40.89 14.76
CA LEU A 13 20.59 -40.62 15.98
C LEU A 13 19.71 -40.31 17.20
N LEU A 14 18.38 -40.26 17.02
CA LEU A 14 17.45 -39.95 18.11
C LEU A 14 17.09 -41.22 18.89
N ASP A 15 17.34 -41.23 20.20
CA ASP A 15 16.82 -42.27 21.10
C ASP A 15 15.42 -41.90 21.56
N MET A 16 14.44 -42.70 21.16
CA MET A 16 13.02 -42.47 21.40
C MET A 16 12.41 -43.40 22.44
N LYS A 17 13.22 -44.31 23.02
CA LYS A 17 12.72 -45.38 23.90
C LYS A 17 11.96 -44.85 25.11
N GLN A 18 12.54 -43.88 25.83
CA GLN A 18 11.90 -43.26 27.00
C GLN A 18 10.57 -42.56 26.67
N GLY A 19 10.44 -42.00 25.47
CA GLY A 19 9.17 -41.42 25.01
C GLY A 19 8.13 -42.51 24.81
N ILE A 20 8.43 -43.50 23.96
CA ILE A 20 7.49 -44.57 23.56
C ILE A 20 6.97 -45.37 24.76
N GLU A 21 7.79 -45.55 25.81
CA GLU A 21 7.42 -46.27 27.04
C GLU A 21 6.45 -45.50 27.96
N HIS A 22 6.20 -44.21 27.71
CA HIS A 22 5.33 -43.40 28.55
C HIS A 22 3.85 -43.69 28.30
N TRP A 23 3.12 -44.04 29.36
CA TRP A 23 1.72 -44.53 29.29
C TRP A 23 0.74 -43.59 28.56
N LYS A 24 0.90 -42.26 28.66
CA LYS A 24 0.02 -41.28 27.96
C LYS A 24 0.16 -41.27 26.44
N ILE A 25 1.19 -41.89 25.88
CA ILE A 25 1.48 -41.85 24.44
C ILE A 25 1.48 -43.23 23.79
N GLN A 26 0.99 -44.24 24.52
CA GLN A 26 0.72 -45.56 23.97
C GLN A 26 -0.24 -45.44 22.78
N GLY A 27 0.17 -45.95 21.62
CA GLY A 27 -0.59 -45.92 20.37
C GLY A 27 -0.15 -44.84 19.37
N LEU A 28 0.77 -43.93 19.72
CA LEU A 28 1.34 -43.00 18.75
C LEU A 28 2.38 -43.68 17.86
N ASN A 29 2.22 -43.52 16.54
CA ASN A 29 3.16 -44.01 15.54
C ASN A 29 3.92 -42.84 14.89
N PHE A 30 5.20 -42.70 15.22
CA PHE A 30 6.06 -41.64 14.70
C PHE A 30 6.89 -42.07 13.48
N SER A 31 6.65 -43.24 12.90
CA SER A 31 7.44 -43.74 11.77
C SER A 31 7.48 -42.77 10.59
N LYS A 32 6.39 -42.03 10.35
CA LYS A 32 6.32 -41.00 9.29
C LYS A 32 7.14 -39.75 9.57
N ILE A 33 7.39 -39.43 10.85
CA ILE A 33 8.17 -38.26 11.26
C ILE A 33 9.67 -38.55 11.22
N PHE A 34 10.05 -39.79 11.59
CA PHE A 34 11.47 -40.19 11.64
C PHE A 34 11.94 -40.93 10.40
N HIS A 35 11.06 -41.13 9.42
CA HIS A 35 11.38 -41.74 8.14
C HIS A 35 12.54 -41.00 7.47
N GLN A 36 13.61 -41.74 7.16
CA GLN A 36 14.67 -41.26 6.30
C GLN A 36 14.41 -41.80 4.90
N PRO A 37 14.22 -40.94 3.88
CA PRO A 37 14.19 -41.42 2.51
C PRO A 37 15.53 -42.05 2.17
N ASP A 38 15.48 -43.08 1.32
CA ASP A 38 16.68 -43.68 0.76
C ASP A 38 17.29 -42.70 -0.26
N MET A 39 18.46 -42.17 0.07
CA MET A 39 19.14 -41.13 -0.71
C MET A 39 20.58 -41.58 -0.92
N GLY A 40 21.08 -41.44 -2.15
CA GLY A 40 22.46 -41.75 -2.49
C GLY A 40 23.47 -40.90 -1.70
N ALA A 41 24.70 -41.41 -1.58
CA ALA A 41 25.78 -40.76 -0.81
C ALA A 41 26.18 -39.38 -1.38
N GLU A 42 25.88 -39.14 -2.65
CA GLU A 42 26.09 -37.89 -3.37
C GLU A 42 25.07 -36.80 -3.00
N VAL A 43 23.94 -37.16 -2.40
CA VAL A 43 22.91 -36.19 -2.03
C VAL A 43 23.19 -35.62 -0.63
N SER A 44 23.46 -34.32 -0.58
CA SER A 44 23.72 -33.64 0.70
C SER A 44 22.48 -33.61 1.59
N ARG A 45 22.68 -33.88 2.89
CA ARG A 45 21.64 -33.77 3.93
C ARG A 45 21.50 -32.38 4.53
N TYR A 46 22.44 -31.49 4.22
CA TYR A 46 22.47 -30.12 4.70
C TYR A 46 22.67 -29.16 3.52
N ASN A 47 22.40 -27.88 3.74
CA ASN A 47 22.52 -26.87 2.70
C ASN A 47 23.99 -26.75 2.22
N VAL A 48 24.20 -27.04 0.94
CA VAL A 48 25.50 -26.93 0.24
C VAL A 48 25.44 -26.01 -0.98
N GLU A 49 24.26 -25.45 -1.27
CA GLU A 49 24.00 -24.60 -2.43
C GLU A 49 23.43 -23.26 -2.00
N GLN A 50 23.76 -22.22 -2.77
CA GLN A 50 23.14 -20.91 -2.63
C GLN A 50 21.95 -20.78 -3.58
N GLN A 51 20.90 -20.12 -3.12
CA GLN A 51 19.72 -19.87 -3.94
C GLN A 51 19.99 -18.77 -4.97
N TYR A 52 19.76 -19.07 -6.25
CA TYR A 52 19.81 -18.07 -7.32
C TYR A 52 18.43 -17.43 -7.51
N HIS A 53 18.32 -16.14 -7.19
CA HIS A 53 17.08 -15.39 -7.27
C HIS A 53 16.88 -14.64 -8.60
N GLY A 54 17.87 -14.64 -9.51
CA GLY A 54 17.81 -13.94 -10.80
C GLY A 54 17.74 -12.41 -10.71
N LEU A 55 18.19 -11.82 -9.59
CA LEU A 55 18.12 -10.37 -9.36
C LEU A 55 19.07 -9.56 -10.25
N ASP A 56 20.09 -10.19 -10.81
CA ASP A 56 20.99 -9.65 -11.83
C ASP A 56 20.26 -9.23 -13.11
N LYS A 57 19.04 -9.71 -13.33
CA LYS A 57 18.18 -9.36 -14.48
C LYS A 57 17.09 -8.35 -14.15
N ALA A 58 17.03 -7.86 -12.91
CA ALA A 58 16.00 -6.92 -12.50
C ALA A 58 16.18 -5.55 -13.18
N LEU A 59 15.08 -5.00 -13.71
CA LEU A 59 15.07 -3.68 -14.35
C LEU A 59 15.59 -2.57 -13.42
N ASP A 60 15.38 -2.72 -12.11
CA ASP A 60 15.86 -1.77 -11.11
C ASP A 60 17.38 -1.54 -11.15
N LEU A 61 18.18 -2.50 -11.64
CA LEU A 61 19.62 -2.27 -11.81
C LEU A 61 19.90 -1.13 -12.79
N GLU A 62 19.09 -1.00 -13.84
CA GLU A 62 19.16 0.14 -14.77
C GLU A 62 18.68 1.43 -14.10
N ILE A 63 17.59 1.37 -13.34
CA ILE A 63 17.02 2.52 -12.63
C ILE A 63 18.04 3.07 -11.61
N ILE A 64 18.67 2.21 -10.83
CA ILE A 64 19.72 2.56 -9.86
C ILE A 64 20.91 3.22 -10.58
N LYS A 65 21.33 2.66 -11.73
CA LYS A 65 22.42 3.23 -12.53
C LYS A 65 22.09 4.65 -13.00
N LYS A 66 20.86 4.88 -13.50
CA LYS A 66 20.40 6.21 -13.93
C LYS A 66 20.25 7.19 -12.76
N ALA A 67 19.85 6.71 -11.59
CA ALA A 67 19.64 7.53 -10.39
C ALA A 67 20.92 7.73 -9.54
N LYS A 68 22.10 7.26 -9.99
CA LYS A 68 23.33 7.22 -9.18
C LYS A 68 23.64 8.56 -8.48
N LEU A 69 23.55 9.67 -9.21
CA LEU A 69 23.82 11.01 -8.66
C LEU A 69 22.81 11.41 -7.58
N SER A 70 21.53 11.09 -7.77
CA SER A 70 20.50 11.31 -6.74
C SER A 70 20.75 10.48 -5.50
N ILE A 71 21.10 9.20 -5.65
CA ILE A 71 21.36 8.30 -4.52
C ILE A 71 22.60 8.78 -3.76
N GLU A 72 23.68 9.19 -4.44
CA GLU A 72 24.96 9.57 -3.81
C GLU A 72 25.01 11.01 -3.29
N LYS A 73 24.37 11.95 -3.98
CA LYS A 73 24.52 13.39 -3.72
C LYS A 73 23.21 14.13 -3.49
N LYS A 74 22.07 13.44 -3.53
CA LYS A 74 20.72 14.03 -3.44
C LYS A 74 20.42 15.04 -4.56
N GLU A 75 21.11 14.91 -5.70
CA GLU A 75 20.86 15.74 -6.87
C GLU A 75 19.55 15.29 -7.56
N PRO A 76 18.62 16.20 -7.88
CA PRO A 76 17.39 15.83 -8.57
C PRO A 76 17.66 15.22 -9.95
N THR A 77 17.03 14.08 -10.24
CA THR A 77 17.08 13.45 -11.57
C THR A 77 15.69 13.05 -12.05
N ALA A 78 15.49 13.13 -13.36
CA ALA A 78 14.31 12.62 -14.04
C ALA A 78 14.73 11.85 -15.28
N PHE A 79 14.11 10.69 -15.52
CA PHE A 79 14.37 9.89 -16.70
C PHE A 79 13.21 8.96 -17.04
N ASP A 80 13.20 8.53 -18.30
CA ASP A 80 12.14 7.69 -18.85
C ASP A 80 12.60 6.23 -18.97
N ILE A 81 11.67 5.30 -18.74
CA ILE A 81 11.83 3.86 -18.96
C ILE A 81 10.54 3.26 -19.53
N ALA A 82 10.66 2.13 -20.22
CA ALA A 82 9.53 1.31 -20.66
C ALA A 82 9.44 0.04 -19.83
N ILE A 83 8.23 -0.42 -19.55
CA ILE A 83 7.98 -1.66 -18.81
C ILE A 83 6.94 -2.54 -19.49
N THR A 84 6.96 -3.82 -19.13
CA THR A 84 5.93 -4.80 -19.45
C THR A 84 5.49 -5.50 -18.17
N ASN A 85 4.38 -6.26 -18.23
CA ASN A 85 3.86 -6.98 -17.06
C ASN A 85 4.86 -7.99 -16.44
N THR A 86 5.91 -8.36 -17.16
CA THR A 86 7.00 -9.22 -16.65
C THR A 86 7.95 -8.47 -15.72
N ASN A 87 8.02 -7.14 -15.82
CA ASN A 87 8.79 -6.28 -14.92
C ASN A 87 8.01 -6.13 -13.61
N ARG A 88 8.31 -7.01 -12.65
CA ARG A 88 7.74 -7.01 -11.30
C ARG A 88 8.57 -6.14 -10.37
N THR A 89 7.96 -5.66 -9.29
CA THR A 89 8.64 -4.96 -8.19
C THR A 89 9.46 -3.73 -8.60
N VAL A 90 9.11 -3.09 -9.72
CA VAL A 90 9.85 -1.93 -10.25
C VAL A 90 9.93 -0.83 -9.19
N GLY A 91 11.14 -0.35 -8.92
CA GLY A 91 11.46 0.68 -7.92
C GLY A 91 11.80 0.14 -6.53
N THR A 92 11.63 -1.16 -6.26
CA THR A 92 11.86 -1.74 -4.93
C THR A 92 13.35 -1.79 -4.56
N MET A 93 14.24 -2.19 -5.48
CA MET A 93 15.68 -2.19 -5.21
C MET A 93 16.23 -0.77 -5.21
N LEU A 94 15.66 0.14 -6.03
CA LEU A 94 15.98 1.57 -5.92
C LEU A 94 15.66 2.07 -4.50
N SER A 95 14.48 1.73 -3.98
CA SER A 95 14.08 2.08 -2.62
C SER A 95 15.04 1.51 -1.57
N HIS A 96 15.49 0.26 -1.75
CA HIS A 96 16.52 -0.34 -0.88
C HIS A 96 17.80 0.50 -0.84
N GLU A 97 18.31 0.99 -1.98
CA GLU A 97 19.51 1.82 -2.01
C GLU A 97 19.33 3.14 -1.24
N ILE A 98 18.13 3.74 -1.30
CA ILE A 98 17.79 4.93 -0.51
C ILE A 98 17.70 4.61 0.98
N ALA A 99 16.94 3.59 1.36
CA ALA A 99 16.74 3.20 2.75
C ALA A 99 18.05 2.77 3.41
N LYS A 100 18.91 2.03 2.70
CA LYS A 100 20.23 1.59 3.17
C LYS A 100 21.15 2.77 3.52
N ARG A 101 20.99 3.90 2.83
CA ARG A 101 21.86 5.07 2.97
C ARG A 101 21.29 6.13 3.91
N TYR A 102 19.98 6.35 3.87
CA TYR A 102 19.31 7.46 4.53
C TYR A 102 18.23 7.02 5.54
N GLY A 103 17.97 5.72 5.69
CA GLY A 103 16.90 5.22 6.54
C GLY A 103 15.53 5.78 6.14
N ASN A 104 14.70 6.05 7.14
CA ASN A 104 13.35 6.59 6.94
C ASN A 104 13.33 8.07 6.51
N ASP A 105 14.42 8.82 6.72
CA ASP A 105 14.49 10.22 6.30
C ASP A 105 14.47 10.34 4.77
N GLY A 106 15.01 9.33 4.09
CA GLY A 106 15.03 9.20 2.63
C GLY A 106 15.72 10.38 1.94
N LEU A 107 15.20 10.74 0.78
CA LEU A 107 15.63 11.91 0.02
C LEU A 107 14.63 13.07 0.18
N PRO A 108 15.03 14.32 -0.13
CA PRO A 108 14.07 15.39 -0.38
C PRO A 108 12.99 14.94 -1.37
N ASP A 109 11.79 15.49 -1.23
CA ASP A 109 10.67 15.08 -2.07
C ASP A 109 10.97 15.28 -3.57
N ASN A 110 10.46 14.38 -4.41
CA ASN A 110 10.67 14.43 -5.87
C ASN A 110 12.15 14.41 -6.35
N THR A 111 13.12 13.98 -5.52
CA THR A 111 14.54 13.92 -5.93
C THR A 111 14.77 12.94 -7.09
N ILE A 112 14.07 11.80 -7.11
CA ILE A 112 14.15 10.84 -8.22
C ILE A 112 12.78 10.71 -8.85
N ARG A 113 12.66 11.13 -10.11
CA ARG A 113 11.44 10.99 -10.91
C ARG A 113 11.66 9.99 -12.03
N VAL A 114 10.90 8.90 -12.01
CA VAL A 114 10.93 7.90 -13.07
C VAL A 114 9.62 8.01 -13.84
N ASN A 115 9.67 8.47 -15.09
CA ASN A 115 8.50 8.40 -15.97
C ASN A 115 8.52 7.07 -16.70
N ILE A 116 7.36 6.42 -16.76
CA ILE A 116 7.28 5.02 -17.11
C ILE A 116 6.12 4.84 -18.09
N GLU A 117 6.35 4.12 -19.18
CA GLU A 117 5.32 3.75 -20.15
C GLU A 117 5.14 2.23 -20.17
N GLY A 118 3.89 1.77 -20.16
CA GLY A 118 3.53 0.36 -20.35
C GLY A 118 2.73 -0.24 -19.20
N THR A 119 2.69 -1.57 -19.12
CA THR A 119 1.93 -2.28 -18.07
C THR A 119 2.86 -2.69 -16.95
N ALA A 120 2.61 -2.24 -15.72
CA ALA A 120 3.41 -2.66 -14.58
C ALA A 120 3.04 -4.06 -14.11
N GLY A 121 4.06 -4.89 -13.91
CA GLY A 121 3.90 -6.18 -13.25
C GLY A 121 3.50 -6.04 -11.78
N GLN A 122 3.36 -7.19 -11.14
CA GLN A 122 2.99 -7.31 -9.72
C GLN A 122 3.94 -6.51 -8.82
N SER A 123 3.38 -5.90 -7.77
CA SER A 123 4.13 -5.17 -6.73
C SER A 123 4.91 -3.94 -7.22
N PHE A 124 4.42 -3.25 -8.24
CA PHE A 124 5.00 -1.98 -8.71
C PHE A 124 5.11 -0.94 -7.58
N GLY A 125 6.30 -0.36 -7.40
CA GLY A 125 6.55 0.60 -6.32
C GLY A 125 6.39 0.03 -4.91
N ALA A 126 6.61 -1.28 -4.72
CA ALA A 126 6.59 -1.85 -3.38
C ALA A 126 7.69 -1.24 -2.50
N PHE A 127 7.32 -0.89 -1.27
CA PHE A 127 8.19 -0.27 -0.27
C PHE A 127 8.89 1.00 -0.77
N LEU A 128 8.24 1.79 -1.64
CA LEU A 128 8.87 2.96 -2.25
C LEU A 128 9.19 4.03 -1.19
N ALA A 129 10.48 4.34 -1.05
CA ALA A 129 11.00 5.29 -0.08
C ALA A 129 10.73 6.74 -0.47
N LYS A 130 10.74 7.60 0.55
CA LYS A 130 10.62 9.05 0.42
C LYS A 130 11.64 9.65 -0.56
N GLY A 131 11.13 10.54 -1.40
CA GLY A 131 11.89 11.25 -2.43
C GLY A 131 11.97 10.54 -3.78
N ILE A 132 11.34 9.36 -3.91
CA ILE A 132 11.13 8.68 -5.19
C ILE A 132 9.70 8.93 -5.67
N THR A 133 9.55 9.26 -6.95
CA THR A 133 8.27 9.42 -7.64
C THR A 133 8.25 8.54 -8.88
N LEU A 134 7.31 7.59 -8.92
CA LEU A 134 7.06 6.75 -10.09
C LEU A 134 5.81 7.27 -10.80
N ASN A 135 5.97 7.69 -12.05
CA ASN A 135 4.89 8.23 -12.88
C ASN A 135 4.63 7.30 -14.06
N LEU A 136 3.60 6.46 -13.96
CA LEU A 136 3.23 5.46 -14.94
C LEU A 136 2.11 5.95 -15.87
N HIS A 137 2.40 5.95 -17.15
CA HIS A 137 1.44 6.05 -18.25
C HIS A 137 1.16 4.63 -18.74
N GLY A 138 -0.02 4.12 -18.38
CA GLY A 138 -0.34 2.71 -18.54
C GLY A 138 -1.24 2.22 -17.41
N GLU A 139 -0.99 0.99 -16.95
CA GLU A 139 -1.81 0.32 -15.93
C GLU A 139 -0.95 -0.54 -15.00
N GLY A 140 -1.43 -0.82 -13.79
CA GLY A 140 -0.73 -1.66 -12.82
C GLY A 140 -1.45 -2.97 -12.50
N ASN A 141 -0.71 -4.06 -12.30
CA ASN A 141 -1.28 -5.30 -11.77
C ASN A 141 -1.50 -5.21 -10.24
N ASP A 142 -1.65 -6.34 -9.54
CA ASP A 142 -1.89 -6.32 -8.10
C ASP A 142 -0.69 -5.79 -7.29
N TYR A 143 -0.97 -5.38 -6.06
CA TYR A 143 0.01 -4.94 -5.07
C TYR A 143 0.79 -3.66 -5.42
N VAL A 144 0.27 -2.81 -6.33
CA VAL A 144 0.82 -1.46 -6.54
C VAL A 144 0.96 -0.75 -5.19
N GLY A 145 2.15 -0.21 -4.90
CA GLY A 145 2.42 0.50 -3.65
C GLY A 145 2.35 -0.37 -2.39
N LYS A 146 2.50 -1.70 -2.50
CA LYS A 146 2.59 -2.59 -1.33
C LYS A 146 3.64 -2.07 -0.34
N GLY A 147 3.23 -1.81 0.89
CA GLY A 147 4.11 -1.31 1.95
C GLY A 147 4.72 0.06 1.64
N LEU A 148 4.04 0.93 0.87
CA LEU A 148 4.51 2.28 0.57
C LEU A 148 5.01 2.99 1.83
N CYS A 149 6.18 3.60 1.76
CA CYS A 149 6.86 4.19 2.92
C CYS A 149 7.50 5.56 2.59
N GLY A 150 6.74 6.39 1.87
CA GLY A 150 7.05 7.81 1.70
C GLY A 150 7.20 8.27 0.26
N GLY A 151 7.31 7.35 -0.71
CA GLY A 151 7.37 7.69 -2.12
C GLY A 151 6.01 8.10 -2.71
N HIS A 152 6.03 8.58 -3.94
CA HIS A 152 4.84 8.92 -4.72
C HIS A 152 4.62 7.95 -5.88
N ILE A 153 3.39 7.48 -6.05
CA ILE A 153 2.98 6.63 -7.17
C ILE A 153 1.85 7.31 -7.92
N ILE A 154 2.09 7.67 -9.18
CA ILE A 154 1.10 8.26 -10.07
C ILE A 154 0.85 7.26 -11.20
N ILE A 155 -0.41 6.91 -11.44
CA ILE A 155 -0.79 6.04 -12.56
C ILE A 155 -1.95 6.68 -13.31
N ARG A 156 -1.75 6.86 -14.61
CA ARG A 156 -2.79 7.35 -15.54
C ARG A 156 -2.80 6.54 -16.83
N PRO A 157 -3.96 6.44 -17.51
CA PRO A 157 -4.07 5.69 -18.76
C PRO A 157 -3.09 6.20 -19.83
N PRO A 158 -2.68 5.35 -20.77
CA PRO A 158 -1.81 5.77 -21.86
C PRO A 158 -2.56 6.76 -22.76
N GLN A 159 -1.83 7.66 -23.42
CA GLN A 159 -2.43 8.77 -24.21
C GLN A 159 -3.38 8.29 -25.33
N HIS A 160 -3.19 7.06 -25.82
CA HIS A 160 -3.99 6.48 -26.90
C HIS A 160 -5.19 5.65 -26.40
N PHE A 161 -5.45 5.62 -25.09
CA PHE A 161 -6.62 4.97 -24.51
C PHE A 161 -7.90 5.64 -25.03
N LYS A 162 -8.88 4.83 -25.46
CA LYS A 162 -10.13 5.31 -26.08
C LYS A 162 -11.38 5.11 -25.21
N GLY A 163 -11.23 4.49 -24.04
CA GLY A 163 -12.33 4.28 -23.10
C GLY A 163 -12.57 5.52 -22.23
N ILE A 164 -13.55 5.42 -21.34
CA ILE A 164 -13.80 6.41 -20.29
C ILE A 164 -12.92 6.02 -19.09
N GLU A 165 -11.92 6.82 -18.75
CA GLU A 165 -10.89 6.49 -17.78
C GLU A 165 -11.47 6.08 -16.41
N GLU A 166 -12.41 6.87 -15.90
CA GLU A 166 -13.06 6.66 -14.61
C GLU A 166 -13.98 5.42 -14.54
N LYS A 167 -14.26 4.77 -15.67
CA LYS A 167 -15.10 3.56 -15.77
C LYS A 167 -14.29 2.28 -16.01
N ASN A 168 -12.96 2.38 -16.03
CA ASN A 168 -12.08 1.27 -16.36
C ASN A 168 -11.08 0.99 -15.23
N ILE A 169 -10.71 -0.28 -15.10
CA ILE A 169 -9.70 -0.72 -14.14
C ILE A 169 -8.34 -0.16 -14.57
N ILE A 170 -7.66 0.52 -13.65
CA ILE A 170 -6.31 1.06 -13.85
C ILE A 170 -5.26 0.32 -13.02
N VAL A 171 -5.68 -0.26 -11.89
CA VAL A 171 -4.82 -1.07 -11.02
C VAL A 171 -5.56 -2.31 -10.50
N GLY A 172 -4.81 -3.38 -10.27
CA GLY A 172 -5.33 -4.64 -9.71
C GLY A 172 -5.73 -4.57 -8.24
N ASN A 173 -5.59 -5.70 -7.54
CA ASN A 173 -6.04 -5.91 -6.18
C ASN A 173 -4.97 -5.57 -5.13
N THR A 174 -5.40 -5.42 -3.88
CA THR A 174 -4.53 -5.32 -2.70
C THR A 174 -3.48 -4.20 -2.84
N VAL A 175 -3.89 -3.13 -3.51
CA VAL A 175 -3.11 -1.92 -3.76
C VAL A 175 -2.91 -1.19 -2.43
N MET A 176 -1.72 -0.63 -2.21
CA MET A 176 -1.33 0.07 -0.98
C MET A 176 -1.39 -0.82 0.28
N TYR A 177 -1.24 -2.15 0.12
CA TYR A 177 -1.28 -3.08 1.24
C TYR A 177 -0.24 -2.74 2.31
N GLY A 178 -0.70 -2.39 3.51
CA GLY A 178 0.21 -2.14 4.64
C GLY A 178 1.05 -0.88 4.46
N ALA A 179 0.63 0.05 3.60
CA ALA A 179 1.32 1.32 3.41
C ALA A 179 1.39 2.11 4.73
N THR A 180 2.49 2.81 4.96
CA THR A 180 2.80 3.52 6.21
C THR A 180 2.94 5.02 6.01
N SER A 181 3.36 5.46 4.84
CA SER A 181 3.45 6.87 4.45
C SER A 181 3.62 6.98 2.93
N GLY A 182 3.57 8.20 2.40
CA GLY A 182 3.63 8.47 0.96
C GLY A 182 2.23 8.66 0.36
N GLU A 183 2.20 8.89 -0.95
CA GLU A 183 0.98 9.27 -1.65
C GLU A 183 0.81 8.47 -2.95
N SER A 184 -0.43 8.08 -3.28
CA SER A 184 -0.77 7.51 -4.58
C SER A 184 -1.93 8.22 -5.26
N TYR A 185 -1.83 8.40 -6.58
CA TYR A 185 -2.81 9.10 -7.42
C TYR A 185 -3.11 8.25 -8.65
N LEU A 186 -4.32 7.69 -8.71
CA LEU A 186 -4.68 6.62 -9.64
C LEU A 186 -5.92 7.03 -10.46
N ARG A 187 -5.72 7.34 -11.75
CA ARG A 187 -6.81 7.79 -12.64
C ARG A 187 -7.53 6.60 -13.26
N GLY A 188 -8.49 6.07 -12.50
CA GLY A 188 -9.35 4.95 -12.87
C GLY A 188 -9.75 4.13 -11.65
N ILE A 189 -10.28 2.93 -11.90
CA ILE A 189 -10.81 2.03 -10.86
C ILE A 189 -9.71 1.10 -10.35
N ALA A 190 -9.58 0.98 -9.03
CA ALA A 190 -8.79 -0.07 -8.40
C ALA A 190 -9.62 -1.34 -8.18
N GLY A 191 -8.96 -2.50 -8.20
CA GLY A 191 -9.58 -3.78 -7.87
C GLY A 191 -9.99 -3.91 -6.40
N GLU A 192 -10.08 -5.15 -5.94
CA GLU A 192 -10.51 -5.48 -4.58
C GLU A 192 -9.42 -5.17 -3.54
N ARG A 193 -9.84 -4.98 -2.28
CA ARG A 193 -8.94 -4.77 -1.13
C ARG A 193 -8.01 -3.56 -1.30
N PHE A 194 -8.49 -2.52 -1.97
CA PHE A 194 -7.77 -1.25 -2.08
C PHE A 194 -7.48 -0.67 -0.69
N CYS A 195 -6.23 -0.28 -0.44
CA CYS A 195 -5.75 0.22 0.85
C CYS A 195 -5.99 -0.71 2.05
N VAL A 196 -6.00 -2.03 1.83
CA VAL A 196 -6.08 -2.99 2.93
C VAL A 196 -4.91 -2.81 3.88
N ARG A 197 -5.19 -2.70 5.19
CA ARG A 197 -4.18 -2.45 6.23
C ARG A 197 -3.34 -1.18 6.02
N ASN A 198 -3.83 -0.20 5.26
CA ASN A 198 -3.17 1.11 5.20
C ASN A 198 -3.06 1.70 6.62
N SER A 199 -1.88 2.18 6.97
CA SER A 199 -1.50 2.60 8.31
C SER A 199 -0.98 4.03 8.36
N GLY A 200 -0.96 4.75 7.24
CA GLY A 200 -0.52 6.15 7.23
C GLY A 200 -0.32 6.82 5.88
N ALA A 201 -0.47 6.10 4.77
CA ALA A 201 -0.34 6.70 3.44
C ALA A 201 -1.63 7.36 2.97
N SER A 202 -1.49 8.30 2.03
CA SER A 202 -2.61 8.95 1.35
C SER A 202 -2.84 8.35 -0.04
N ALA A 203 -4.09 8.24 -0.47
CA ALA A 203 -4.42 7.77 -1.81
C ALA A 203 -5.64 8.47 -2.39
N VAL A 204 -5.62 8.75 -3.70
CA VAL A 204 -6.77 9.22 -4.48
C VAL A 204 -7.00 8.29 -5.67
N VAL A 205 -8.22 7.80 -5.81
CA VAL A 205 -8.63 6.85 -6.86
C VAL A 205 -10.05 7.17 -7.35
N GLU A 206 -10.41 6.80 -8.58
CA GLU A 206 -11.71 7.15 -9.19
C GLU A 206 -12.79 6.06 -9.01
N GLY A 207 -12.44 4.96 -8.36
CA GLY A 207 -13.38 3.90 -7.96
C GLY A 207 -12.64 2.73 -7.35
N VAL A 208 -13.33 1.89 -6.59
CA VAL A 208 -12.73 0.72 -5.93
C VAL A 208 -13.66 -0.48 -5.98
N GLY A 209 -13.07 -1.68 -6.04
CA GLY A 209 -13.79 -2.95 -5.88
C GLY A 209 -14.22 -3.22 -4.43
N ASN A 210 -14.52 -4.48 -4.14
CA ASN A 210 -14.96 -4.91 -2.81
C ASN A 210 -13.85 -4.75 -1.76
N HIS A 211 -14.24 -4.62 -0.50
CA HIS A 211 -13.34 -4.60 0.66
C HIS A 211 -12.33 -3.43 0.65
N GLY A 212 -12.72 -2.28 0.08
CA GLY A 212 -11.91 -1.07 0.17
C GLY A 212 -11.69 -0.65 1.62
N CYS A 213 -10.47 -0.22 1.95
CA CYS A 213 -10.02 0.19 3.29
C CYS A 213 -10.20 -0.88 4.39
N GLU A 214 -10.25 -2.16 4.02
CA GLU A 214 -10.32 -3.26 5.00
C GLU A 214 -9.13 -3.22 5.97
N TYR A 215 -9.37 -3.31 7.28
CA TYR A 215 -8.35 -3.24 8.33
C TYR A 215 -7.45 -1.99 8.30
N MET A 216 -7.89 -0.89 7.69
CA MET A 216 -7.12 0.36 7.70
C MET A 216 -7.02 0.91 9.14
N THR A 217 -5.80 1.31 9.53
CA THR A 217 -5.45 1.80 10.87
C THR A 217 -4.91 3.23 10.87
N GLY A 218 -4.65 3.81 9.70
CA GLY A 218 -4.15 5.17 9.54
C GLY A 218 -4.09 5.61 8.08
N GLY A 219 -3.84 6.89 7.86
CA GLY A 219 -3.77 7.50 6.52
C GLY A 219 -5.08 8.13 6.05
N THR A 220 -5.10 8.56 4.78
CA THR A 220 -6.22 9.27 4.18
C THR A 220 -6.55 8.71 2.80
N VAL A 221 -7.77 8.22 2.59
CA VAL A 221 -8.19 7.68 1.29
C VAL A 221 -9.30 8.54 0.71
N VAL A 222 -9.19 8.93 -0.56
CA VAL A 222 -10.22 9.63 -1.31
C VAL A 222 -10.64 8.77 -2.49
N VAL A 223 -11.94 8.46 -2.58
CA VAL A 223 -12.53 7.74 -3.72
C VAL A 223 -13.48 8.69 -4.45
N LEU A 224 -13.18 8.99 -5.71
CA LEU A 224 -13.92 9.94 -6.54
C LEU A 224 -15.03 9.30 -7.38
N GLY A 225 -15.44 8.08 -7.02
CA GLY A 225 -16.49 7.33 -7.72
C GLY A 225 -16.97 6.12 -6.91
N GLN A 226 -17.48 5.12 -7.62
CA GLN A 226 -18.18 4.00 -7.00
C GLN A 226 -17.27 3.10 -6.15
N THR A 227 -17.86 2.52 -5.10
CA THR A 227 -17.20 1.55 -4.22
C THR A 227 -17.91 0.20 -4.27
N GLY A 228 -17.14 -0.89 -4.24
CA GLY A 228 -17.68 -2.23 -4.01
C GLY A 228 -18.16 -2.45 -2.57
N GLN A 229 -18.65 -3.67 -2.31
CA GLN A 229 -19.27 -4.05 -1.05
C GLN A 229 -18.26 -4.19 0.10
N ASN A 230 -18.79 -4.14 1.33
CA ASN A 230 -18.05 -4.37 2.57
C ASN A 230 -16.86 -3.41 2.75
N PHE A 231 -17.02 -2.16 2.28
CA PHE A 231 -16.05 -1.09 2.48
C PHE A 231 -15.84 -0.81 3.97
N ALA A 232 -14.61 -0.50 4.38
CA ALA A 232 -14.19 -0.18 5.75
C ALA A 232 -14.40 -1.30 6.79
N ALA A 233 -14.56 -2.56 6.37
CA ALA A 233 -14.61 -3.69 7.31
C ALA A 233 -13.32 -3.77 8.15
N GLY A 234 -13.47 -3.77 9.48
CA GLY A 234 -12.34 -3.79 10.40
C GLY A 234 -11.48 -2.51 10.40
N MET A 235 -11.93 -1.43 9.76
CA MET A 235 -11.23 -0.15 9.76
C MET A 235 -11.29 0.47 11.17
N SER A 236 -10.12 0.68 11.77
CA SER A 236 -9.97 1.15 13.15
C SER A 236 -9.25 2.49 13.27
N GLY A 237 -8.66 3.01 12.19
CA GLY A 237 -8.03 4.33 12.16
C GLY A 237 -7.80 4.90 10.77
N GLY A 238 -7.46 6.20 10.72
CA GLY A 238 -7.43 6.98 9.49
C GLY A 238 -8.82 7.49 9.09
N VAL A 239 -8.91 8.12 7.91
CA VAL A 239 -10.16 8.66 7.36
C VAL A 239 -10.27 8.30 5.88
N ALA A 240 -11.47 7.92 5.43
CA ALA A 240 -11.79 7.83 4.01
C ALA A 240 -12.89 8.83 3.63
N TYR A 241 -12.79 9.40 2.43
CA TYR A 241 -13.78 10.29 1.86
C TYR A 241 -14.27 9.73 0.53
N ILE A 242 -15.58 9.58 0.41
CA ILE A 242 -16.22 8.99 -0.76
C ILE A 242 -17.09 10.04 -1.43
N TYR A 243 -16.82 10.32 -2.70
CA TYR A 243 -17.70 11.15 -3.52
C TYR A 243 -18.92 10.31 -3.91
N ASP A 244 -20.08 10.60 -3.31
CA ASP A 244 -21.31 9.83 -3.46
C ASP A 244 -22.47 10.72 -3.95
N PRO A 245 -22.43 11.20 -5.21
CA PRO A 245 -23.47 12.07 -5.75
C PRO A 245 -24.86 11.42 -5.77
N GLU A 246 -24.95 10.09 -5.84
CA GLU A 246 -26.21 9.33 -5.86
C GLU A 246 -26.72 8.92 -4.47
N GLY A 247 -25.93 9.12 -3.40
CA GLY A 247 -26.34 8.74 -2.03
C GLY A 247 -26.44 7.23 -1.79
N THR A 248 -25.67 6.42 -2.53
CA THR A 248 -25.74 4.95 -2.51
C THR A 248 -24.68 4.30 -1.64
N PHE A 249 -23.64 5.04 -1.22
CA PHE A 249 -22.46 4.49 -0.55
C PHE A 249 -22.79 3.76 0.76
N THR A 250 -23.80 4.23 1.51
CA THR A 250 -24.21 3.62 2.79
C THR A 250 -24.50 2.11 2.66
N GLN A 251 -25.01 1.66 1.52
CA GLN A 251 -25.35 0.24 1.27
C GLN A 251 -24.10 -0.65 1.08
N SER A 252 -22.99 -0.04 0.65
CA SER A 252 -21.72 -0.71 0.39
C SER A 252 -20.78 -0.69 1.60
N CYS A 253 -21.07 0.12 2.62
CA CYS A 253 -20.20 0.31 3.78
C CYS A 253 -20.53 -0.67 4.93
N ASN A 254 -19.49 -1.25 5.51
CA ASN A 254 -19.59 -2.01 6.76
C ASN A 254 -19.53 -1.06 7.95
N LEU A 255 -20.64 -0.93 8.68
CA LEU A 255 -20.78 0.04 9.78
C LEU A 255 -20.41 -0.54 11.17
N SER A 256 -19.79 -1.72 11.24
CA SER A 256 -19.48 -2.37 12.53
C SER A 256 -18.49 -1.58 13.40
N MET A 257 -17.55 -0.84 12.79
CA MET A 257 -16.50 -0.10 13.49
C MET A 257 -16.37 1.37 13.06
N VAL A 258 -17.18 1.81 12.10
CA VAL A 258 -17.12 3.15 11.52
C VAL A 258 -18.49 3.81 11.52
N THR A 259 -18.48 5.14 11.59
CA THR A 259 -19.65 6.00 11.41
C THR A 259 -19.49 6.79 10.12
N LEU A 260 -20.60 7.02 9.43
CA LEU A 260 -20.66 7.89 8.27
C LEU A 260 -21.03 9.30 8.70
N GLU A 261 -20.17 10.27 8.36
CA GLU A 261 -20.34 11.69 8.64
C GLU A 261 -20.51 12.45 7.32
N LYS A 262 -21.27 13.56 7.34
CA LYS A 262 -21.28 14.50 6.21
C LYS A 262 -20.00 15.33 6.22
N VAL A 263 -19.42 15.57 5.06
CA VAL A 263 -18.39 16.59 4.91
C VAL A 263 -19.07 17.95 4.84
N VAL A 264 -18.59 18.90 5.63
CA VAL A 264 -19.08 20.29 5.67
C VAL A 264 -17.93 21.24 5.40
N LYS A 265 -18.27 22.45 4.96
CA LYS A 265 -17.31 23.53 4.76
C LYS A 265 -16.61 23.89 6.07
N GLU A 266 -15.38 24.36 5.96
CA GLU A 266 -14.53 24.79 7.08
C GLU A 266 -15.24 25.82 7.97
N SER A 267 -15.98 26.75 7.37
CA SER A 267 -16.74 27.78 8.09
C SER A 267 -17.85 27.22 9.00
N VAL A 268 -18.34 26.01 8.69
CA VAL A 268 -19.42 25.33 9.42
C VAL A 268 -18.88 24.18 10.28
N GLN A 269 -17.67 23.67 9.97
CA GLN A 269 -17.11 22.52 10.67
C GLN A 269 -16.89 22.84 12.15
N VAL A 270 -17.49 22.03 13.01
CA VAL A 270 -17.43 22.19 14.46
C VAL A 270 -15.96 22.26 14.92
N LYS A 271 -15.68 23.22 15.80
CA LYS A 271 -14.37 23.33 16.44
C LYS A 271 -14.18 22.11 17.36
N GLY A 272 -13.10 21.37 17.16
CA GLY A 272 -12.79 20.14 17.88
C GLY A 272 -11.57 19.45 17.26
N PRO A 273 -11.23 18.23 17.69
CA PRO A 273 -10.12 17.49 17.09
C PRO A 273 -10.43 17.11 15.66
N LYS A 274 -9.39 17.14 14.83
CA LYS A 274 -9.51 16.83 13.41
C LYS A 274 -8.42 15.86 12.99
N HIS A 275 -8.72 15.05 11.98
CA HIS A 275 -7.71 14.22 11.36
C HIS A 275 -6.58 15.09 10.82
N LEU A 276 -5.33 14.73 11.15
CA LEU A 276 -4.13 15.51 10.79
C LEU A 276 -4.13 16.97 11.29
N ASN A 277 -4.99 17.32 12.25
CA ASN A 277 -5.23 18.70 12.69
C ASN A 277 -5.65 19.66 11.57
N LEU A 278 -6.26 19.15 10.50
CA LEU A 278 -6.73 19.92 9.35
C LEU A 278 -8.24 19.75 9.16
N THR A 279 -8.90 20.70 8.51
CA THR A 279 -10.32 20.56 8.15
C THR A 279 -10.49 19.49 7.07
N ASP A 280 -11.67 18.88 7.03
CA ASP A 280 -11.98 17.88 6.00
C ASP A 280 -11.90 18.53 4.60
N GLU A 281 -12.36 19.78 4.49
CA GLU A 281 -12.27 20.61 3.29
C GLU A 281 -10.81 20.83 2.84
N THR A 282 -9.91 21.23 3.74
CA THR A 282 -8.49 21.45 3.39
C THR A 282 -7.82 20.16 2.92
N ILE A 283 -8.10 19.03 3.58
CA ILE A 283 -7.54 17.72 3.21
C ILE A 283 -8.04 17.31 1.82
N LEU A 284 -9.35 17.37 1.60
CA LEU A 284 -9.95 16.99 0.32
C LEU A 284 -9.47 17.89 -0.82
N ASN A 285 -9.48 19.20 -0.63
CA ASN A 285 -9.04 20.14 -1.65
C ASN A 285 -7.60 19.87 -2.08
N LYS A 286 -6.68 19.69 -1.12
CA LYS A 286 -5.27 19.36 -1.39
C LYS A 286 -5.15 18.05 -2.19
N LEU A 287 -5.76 16.97 -1.72
CA LEU A 287 -5.61 15.65 -2.34
C LEU A 287 -6.23 15.61 -3.74
N ILE A 288 -7.39 16.23 -3.95
CA ILE A 288 -8.06 16.28 -5.25
C ILE A 288 -7.31 17.21 -6.21
N ALA A 289 -6.79 18.35 -5.74
CA ALA A 289 -5.94 19.24 -6.54
C ALA A 289 -4.66 18.54 -7.00
N ASN A 290 -3.98 17.83 -6.09
CA ASN A 290 -2.82 17.02 -6.44
C ASN A 290 -3.19 15.91 -7.44
N HIS A 291 -4.31 15.23 -7.23
CA HIS A 291 -4.78 14.22 -8.17
C HIS A 291 -4.99 14.80 -9.57
N HIS A 292 -5.70 15.93 -9.68
CA HIS A 292 -5.88 16.62 -10.96
C HIS A 292 -4.54 17.04 -11.58
N GLN A 293 -3.64 17.65 -10.80
CA GLN A 293 -2.32 18.09 -11.26
C GLN A 293 -1.48 16.94 -11.82
N PHE A 294 -1.49 15.78 -11.14
CA PHE A 294 -0.65 14.65 -11.52
C PHE A 294 -1.26 13.79 -12.62
N THR A 295 -2.58 13.63 -12.64
CA THR A 295 -3.25 12.67 -13.53
C THR A 295 -4.00 13.31 -14.69
N ASN A 296 -4.21 14.63 -14.66
CA ASN A 296 -5.16 15.35 -15.52
C ASN A 296 -6.58 14.75 -15.43
N SER A 297 -6.97 14.25 -14.26
CA SER A 297 -8.31 13.68 -14.03
C SER A 297 -9.40 14.72 -14.29
N THR A 298 -10.34 14.37 -15.17
CA THR A 298 -11.53 15.15 -15.50
C THR A 298 -12.50 15.23 -14.32
N ILE A 299 -12.70 14.11 -13.61
CA ILE A 299 -13.55 14.08 -12.40
C ILE A 299 -13.00 15.05 -11.34
N ALA A 300 -11.71 14.97 -11.04
CA ALA A 300 -11.10 15.87 -10.06
C ALA A 300 -11.21 17.33 -10.51
N GLY A 301 -10.99 17.62 -11.80
CA GLY A 301 -11.18 18.95 -12.38
C GLY A 301 -12.62 19.45 -12.20
N ASP A 302 -13.61 18.62 -12.51
CA ASP A 302 -15.03 18.97 -12.37
C ASP A 302 -15.45 19.20 -10.91
N ILE A 303 -14.95 18.38 -9.98
CA ILE A 303 -15.18 18.54 -8.55
C ILE A 303 -14.60 19.87 -8.07
N LEU A 304 -13.36 20.19 -8.44
CA LEU A 304 -12.69 21.44 -8.07
C LEU A 304 -13.41 22.67 -8.67
N ASN A 305 -13.85 22.59 -9.92
CA ASN A 305 -14.59 23.66 -10.59
C ASN A 305 -15.97 23.93 -9.97
N LYS A 306 -16.59 22.91 -9.37
CA LYS A 306 -17.92 22.97 -8.75
C LYS A 306 -17.85 22.75 -7.24
N TRP A 307 -16.73 23.16 -6.61
CA TRP A 307 -16.38 22.79 -5.25
C TRP A 307 -17.50 22.94 -4.23
N GLU A 308 -18.15 24.11 -4.23
CA GLU A 308 -19.22 24.46 -3.30
C GLU A 308 -20.39 23.46 -3.29
N ALA A 309 -20.71 22.90 -4.46
CA ALA A 309 -21.78 21.91 -4.62
C ALA A 309 -21.27 20.47 -4.49
N SER A 310 -20.00 20.23 -4.83
CA SER A 310 -19.39 18.90 -4.81
C SER A 310 -19.04 18.47 -3.39
N ILE A 311 -18.60 19.38 -2.52
CA ILE A 311 -18.19 19.06 -1.15
C ILE A 311 -19.32 18.42 -0.33
N GLU A 312 -20.56 18.88 -0.53
CA GLU A 312 -21.75 18.37 0.17
C GLU A 312 -22.13 16.94 -0.24
N LYS A 313 -21.55 16.43 -1.34
CA LYS A 313 -21.74 15.07 -1.85
C LYS A 313 -20.69 14.10 -1.35
N PHE A 314 -19.72 14.57 -0.55
CA PHE A 314 -18.77 13.67 0.09
C PHE A 314 -19.34 13.09 1.38
N VAL A 315 -19.16 11.78 1.52
CA VAL A 315 -19.36 11.05 2.77
C VAL A 315 -18.01 10.77 3.39
N LYS A 316 -17.86 11.12 4.66
CA LYS A 316 -16.69 10.80 5.47
C LYS A 316 -16.92 9.50 6.22
N VAL A 317 -15.99 8.56 6.09
CA VAL A 317 -15.93 7.33 6.87
C VAL A 317 -14.99 7.55 8.04
N MET A 318 -15.54 7.55 9.24
CA MET A 318 -14.80 7.80 10.47
C MET A 318 -14.83 6.58 11.40
N PRO A 319 -13.68 5.97 11.72
CA PRO A 319 -13.62 4.89 12.71
C PRO A 319 -13.94 5.40 14.12
N ASN A 320 -14.79 4.64 14.83
CA ASN A 320 -15.32 5.04 16.14
C ASN A 320 -14.21 5.15 17.21
N GLU A 321 -13.28 4.18 17.22
CA GLU A 321 -12.15 4.17 18.16
C GLU A 321 -11.15 5.30 17.88
N TYR A 322 -10.93 5.62 16.59
CA TYR A 322 -10.08 6.74 16.19
C TYR A 322 -10.71 8.09 16.56
N ARG A 323 -12.03 8.24 16.41
CA ARG A 323 -12.76 9.41 16.90
C ARG A 323 -12.58 9.60 18.40
N ARG A 324 -12.78 8.53 19.17
CA ARG A 324 -12.58 8.55 20.63
C ARG A 324 -11.17 8.99 21.00
N ALA A 325 -10.15 8.42 20.36
CA ALA A 325 -8.75 8.77 20.62
C ALA A 325 -8.45 10.26 20.31
N LEU A 326 -9.03 10.79 19.21
CA LEU A 326 -8.90 12.20 18.86
C LEU A 326 -9.55 13.12 19.90
N ASP A 327 -10.74 12.78 20.40
CA ASP A 327 -11.45 13.52 21.44
C ASP A 327 -10.68 13.52 22.76
N GLU A 328 -10.11 12.38 23.15
CA GLU A 328 -9.26 12.24 24.34
C GLU A 328 -7.99 13.09 24.26
N LEU A 329 -7.27 13.06 23.12
CA LEU A 329 -6.07 13.89 22.89
C LEU A 329 -6.37 15.38 22.94
N HIS A 330 -7.52 15.80 22.39
CA HIS A 330 -7.94 17.21 22.43
C HIS A 330 -8.29 17.66 23.84
N ALA A 331 -9.01 16.82 24.60
CA ALA A 331 -9.34 17.10 25.99
C ALA A 331 -8.09 17.20 26.87
N GLN A 332 -7.06 16.38 26.63
CA GLN A 332 -5.76 16.49 27.31
C GLN A 332 -5.06 17.81 26.96
N THR A 333 -5.02 18.19 25.68
CA THR A 333 -4.42 19.46 25.22
C THR A 333 -5.09 20.68 25.87
N ILE A 334 -6.44 20.70 25.97
CA ILE A 334 -7.16 21.79 26.63
C ILE A 334 -6.78 21.88 28.12
N LYS A 335 -6.60 20.73 28.80
CA LYS A 335 -6.22 20.68 30.22
C LYS A 335 -4.79 21.17 30.47
N GLU A 336 -3.86 20.94 29.56
CA GLU A 336 -2.47 21.39 29.70
C GLU A 336 -2.30 22.91 29.49
N VAL A 337 -3.20 23.52 28.72
CA VAL A 337 -3.17 24.96 28.41
C VAL A 337 -3.93 25.80 29.45
N ALA A 338 -4.82 25.18 30.23
CA ALA A 338 -5.62 25.82 31.29
C ALA A 338 -4.87 25.88 32.63
#